data_AF-A0A350V5W4-F1
#
_entry.id   AF-A0A350V5W4-F1
#
_cell.length_a   1.000
_cell.length_b   1.000
_cell.length_c   1.000
_cell.angle_alpha   90.00
_cell.angle_beta   90.00
_cell.angle_gamma   90.00
#
_symmetry.space_group_name_H-M   'P 1'
#
loop_
_entity.id
_entity.type
_entity.pdbx_description
1 polymer ?
#
loop_
_entity_poly.entity_id
_entity_poly.type
_entity_poly.pdbx_seq_one_letter_code
_entity_poly.pdbx_strand_id
1 'polypeptide(L)'
;MKSMPVTNVSVTRGDENGEINITWDSLRHAELYVIQYGTGSRGDQKEDVSWKVADIINESNYTIKGLKKSKTYLFRVAAVTAKKQGPWSKTVKKSIDNN
;
A
#
# COMPACT_ATOMS: atom_id res chain seq x y z
N MET A 1 -12.85 20.65 -8.09
CA MET A 1 -11.45 20.16 -8.11
C MET A 1 -11.46 18.65 -8.02
N LYS A 2 -10.75 17.95 -8.92
CA LYS A 2 -10.63 16.49 -8.92
C LYS A 2 -9.54 16.10 -7.91
N SER A 3 -9.82 15.17 -6.99
CA SER A 3 -8.83 14.67 -6.04
C SER A 3 -7.76 13.87 -6.78
N MET A 4 -6.48 14.14 -6.51
CA MET A 4 -5.35 13.46 -7.13
C MET A 4 -4.92 12.25 -6.30
N PRO A 5 -4.45 11.16 -6.94
CA PRO A 5 -3.93 10.01 -6.22
C PRO A 5 -2.56 10.32 -5.60
N VAL A 6 -2.22 9.57 -4.55
CA VAL A 6 -0.86 9.55 -3.97
C VAL A 6 0.14 9.04 -5.02
N THR A 7 1.33 9.66 -5.08
CA THR A 7 2.42 9.36 -6.02
C THR A 7 3.69 8.89 -5.30
N ASN A 8 4.68 8.45 -6.08
CA ASN A 8 5.97 7.93 -5.62
C ASN A 8 5.86 6.86 -4.52
N VAL A 9 4.85 6.00 -4.65
CA VAL A 9 4.72 4.83 -3.79
C VAL A 9 5.91 3.90 -4.04
N SER A 10 6.76 3.74 -3.03
CA SER A 10 7.90 2.84 -3.04
C SER A 10 7.69 1.73 -2.02
N VAL A 11 8.06 0.51 -2.39
CA VAL A 11 7.89 -0.69 -1.57
C VAL A 11 9.21 -1.43 -1.51
N THR A 12 9.77 -1.54 -0.33
CA THR A 12 11.07 -2.18 -0.05
C THR A 12 10.93 -3.25 1.03
N ARG A 13 11.94 -4.11 1.15
CA ARG A 13 11.98 -5.12 2.22
C ARG A 13 12.11 -4.38 3.56
N GLY A 14 11.36 -4.83 4.57
CA GLY A 14 11.56 -4.38 5.95
C GLY A 14 12.78 -5.02 6.61
N ASP A 15 12.99 -4.69 7.88
CA ASP A 15 14.17 -5.14 8.63
C ASP A 15 14.02 -6.62 9.01
N GLU A 16 12.79 -7.06 9.30
CA GLU A 16 12.49 -8.45 9.65
C GLU A 16 11.86 -9.25 8.50
N ASN A 17 11.85 -10.58 8.67
CA ASN A 17 11.22 -11.48 7.71
C ASN A 17 9.69 -11.30 7.70
N GLY A 18 9.13 -11.11 6.51
CA GLY A 18 7.69 -10.86 6.37
C GLY A 18 7.31 -9.40 6.62
N GLU A 19 8.30 -8.50 6.64
CA GLU A 19 8.07 -7.06 6.68
C GLU A 19 8.28 -6.41 5.31
N ILE A 20 7.48 -5.38 5.06
CA ILE A 20 7.58 -4.50 3.90
C ILE A 20 7.49 -3.06 4.38
N ASN A 21 8.48 -2.27 4.00
CA ASN A 21 8.49 -0.83 4.19
C ASN A 21 7.85 -0.17 2.97
N ILE A 22 6.81 0.63 3.19
CA ILE A 22 6.11 1.39 2.15
C ILE A 22 6.23 2.88 2.44
N THR A 23 6.60 3.67 1.44
CA THR A 23 6.72 5.13 1.53
C THR A 23 6.00 5.79 0.36
N TRP A 24 5.58 7.04 0.53
CA TRP A 24 4.91 7.81 -0.52
C TRP A 24 5.08 9.33 -0.35
N ASP A 25 4.72 10.10 -1.39
CA ASP A 25 4.67 11.56 -1.28
C ASP A 25 3.52 12.00 -0.39
N SER A 26 3.81 12.84 0.60
CA SER A 26 2.77 13.48 1.40
C SER A 26 2.00 14.53 0.59
N LEU A 27 0.68 14.51 0.68
CA LEU A 27 -0.24 15.48 0.10
C LEU A 27 -0.67 16.49 1.16
N ARG A 28 -0.44 17.79 0.91
CA ARG A 28 -0.78 18.88 1.84
C ARG A 28 -2.23 18.94 2.31
N HIS A 29 -3.15 18.34 1.56
CA HIS A 29 -4.59 18.34 1.85
C HIS A 29 -5.06 17.02 2.47
N ALA A 30 -4.18 16.04 2.67
CA ALA A 30 -4.50 14.79 3.33
C ALA A 30 -4.39 14.97 4.85
N GLU A 31 -5.38 14.46 5.57
CA GLU A 31 -5.36 14.33 7.03
C GLU A 31 -4.83 12.96 7.44
N LEU A 32 -5.16 11.92 6.66
CA LEU A 32 -4.76 10.54 6.88
C LEU A 32 -4.46 9.85 5.54
N TYR A 33 -3.86 8.66 5.63
CA TYR A 33 -3.64 7.75 4.53
C TYR A 33 -4.16 6.36 4.90
N VAL A 34 -4.95 5.76 4.01
CA VAL A 34 -5.30 4.34 4.12
C VAL A 34 -4.26 3.54 3.33
N ILE A 35 -3.61 2.59 3.99
CA ILE A 35 -2.70 1.64 3.36
C ILE A 35 -3.43 0.33 3.16
N GLN A 36 -3.38 -0.19 1.93
CA GLN A 36 -3.88 -1.52 1.62
C GLN A 36 -2.82 -2.40 0.97
N TYR A 37 -2.93 -3.69 1.29
CA TYR A 37 -2.19 -4.75 0.64
C TYR A 37 -3.11 -5.90 0.28
N GLY A 38 -2.75 -6.69 -0.72
CA GLY A 38 -3.55 -7.83 -1.14
C GLY A 38 -2.75 -8.85 -1.93
N THR A 39 -3.32 -10.04 -2.10
CA THR A 39 -2.76 -11.09 -2.95
C THR A 39 -3.77 -11.44 -4.03
N GLY A 40 -3.32 -11.53 -5.29
CA GLY A 40 -4.15 -12.06 -6.37
C GLY A 40 -4.18 -13.59 -6.34
N SER A 41 -5.33 -14.19 -6.65
CA SER A 41 -5.52 -15.65 -6.62
C SER A 41 -4.87 -16.38 -7.79
N ARG A 42 -4.64 -15.71 -8.92
CA ARG A 42 -3.93 -16.22 -10.10
C ARG A 42 -3.26 -15.05 -10.82
N GLY A 43 -1.99 -15.23 -11.19
CA GLY A 43 -1.13 -14.32 -11.96
C GLY A 43 -1.70 -12.94 -12.28
N ASP A 44 -1.30 -11.93 -11.52
CA ASP A 44 -1.24 -10.50 -11.87
C ASP A 44 -2.48 -9.79 -12.41
N GLN A 45 -3.62 -10.46 -12.54
CA GLN A 45 -4.86 -9.81 -12.94
C GLN A 45 -5.40 -9.02 -11.74
N LYS A 46 -5.38 -7.69 -11.87
CA LYS A 46 -5.81 -6.72 -10.85
C LYS A 46 -7.24 -6.93 -10.34
N GLU A 47 -8.06 -7.70 -11.06
CA GLU A 47 -9.49 -7.81 -10.83
C GLU A 47 -9.86 -8.76 -9.68
N ASP A 48 -9.00 -9.72 -9.33
CA ASP A 48 -9.25 -10.73 -8.28
C ASP A 48 -8.35 -10.55 -7.04
N VAL A 49 -8.07 -9.30 -6.66
CA VAL A 49 -7.23 -9.01 -5.49
C VAL A 49 -8.08 -8.88 -4.23
N SER A 50 -7.83 -9.77 -3.27
CA SER A 50 -8.40 -9.64 -1.93
C SER A 50 -7.62 -8.58 -1.14
N TRP A 51 -8.14 -7.35 -1.15
CA TRP A 51 -7.54 -6.21 -0.45
C TRP A 51 -7.82 -6.24 1.04
N LYS A 52 -6.80 -5.97 1.84
CA LYS A 52 -6.85 -5.79 3.29
C LYS A 52 -6.30 -4.42 3.64
N VAL A 53 -6.93 -3.75 4.60
CA VAL A 53 -6.38 -2.54 5.22
C VAL A 53 -5.25 -2.97 6.14
N ALA A 54 -4.07 -2.43 5.90
CA ALA A 54 -2.93 -2.57 6.80
C ALA A 54 -3.04 -1.61 7.98
N ASP A 55 -3.30 -0.33 7.68
CA ASP A 55 -3.50 0.72 8.68
C ASP A 55 -4.11 1.99 8.07
N ILE A 56 -4.49 2.93 8.95
CA ILE A 56 -4.90 4.30 8.63
C ILE A 56 -4.12 5.28 9.52
N ILE A 57 -3.16 5.99 8.94
CA ILE A 57 -2.17 6.80 9.70
C ILE A 57 -1.98 8.19 9.08
N ASN A 58 -1.29 9.11 9.77
CA ASN A 58 -1.04 10.48 9.27
C ASN A 58 0.35 10.66 8.65
N GLU A 59 1.25 9.69 8.85
CA GLU A 59 2.59 9.69 8.28
C GLU A 59 2.57 9.25 6.81
N SER A 60 3.66 9.55 6.09
CA SER A 60 3.84 9.15 4.69
C SER A 60 4.71 7.90 4.50
N ASN A 61 4.80 7.08 5.54
CA ASN A 61 5.52 5.81 5.54
C ASN A 61 4.88 4.84 6.53
N TYR A 62 5.01 3.54 6.26
CA TYR A 62 4.52 2.48 7.14
C TYR A 62 5.30 1.17 6.95
N THR A 63 5.35 0.34 7.99
CA THR A 63 5.92 -1.02 7.93
C THR A 63 4.80 -2.03 8.06
N ILE A 64 4.48 -2.74 6.98
CA ILE A 64 3.51 -3.82 6.97
C ILE A 64 4.21 -5.10 7.45
N LYS A 65 3.71 -5.67 8.54
CA LYS A 65 4.29 -6.87 9.17
C LYS A 65 3.45 -8.13 8.92
N GLY A 66 4.02 -9.29 9.23
CA GLY A 66 3.30 -10.57 9.22
C GLY A 66 2.94 -11.09 7.82
N LEU A 67 3.64 -10.63 6.78
CA LEU A 67 3.45 -11.13 5.41
C LEU A 67 4.12 -12.50 5.26
N LYS A 68 3.47 -13.40 4.51
CA LYS A 68 3.98 -14.74 4.28
C LYS A 68 5.07 -14.71 3.21
N LYS A 69 6.16 -15.43 3.45
CA LYS A 69 7.24 -15.63 2.46
C LYS A 69 6.75 -16.39 1.22
N SER A 70 7.52 -16.29 0.13
CA SER A 70 7.23 -16.84 -1.19
C SER A 70 5.86 -16.44 -1.73
N LYS A 71 5.38 -15.26 -1.36
CA LYS A 71 4.15 -14.67 -1.88
C LYS A 71 4.40 -13.31 -2.48
N THR A 72 3.67 -13.06 -3.56
CA THR A 72 3.59 -11.74 -4.17
C THR A 72 2.41 -10.98 -3.60
N TYR A 73 2.69 -9.76 -3.15
CA TYR A 73 1.70 -8.83 -2.67
C TYR A 73 1.61 -7.61 -3.59
N LEU A 74 0.41 -7.04 -3.63
CA LEU A 74 0.09 -5.77 -4.25
C LEU A 74 -0.18 -4.75 -3.16
N PHE A 75 0.28 -3.52 -3.35
CA PHE A 75 0.19 -2.44 -2.37
C PHE A 75 -0.39 -1.19 -3.01
N ARG A 76 -1.23 -0.46 -2.27
CA ARG A 76 -1.76 0.83 -2.69
C ARG A 76 -2.05 1.71 -1.48
N VAL A 77 -1.99 3.02 -1.71
CA VAL A 77 -2.27 4.03 -0.69
C VAL A 77 -3.31 5.01 -1.23
N ALA A 78 -4.23 5.45 -0.39
CA ALA A 78 -5.14 6.54 -0.71
C ALA A 78 -5.09 7.59 0.40
N ALA A 79 -5.07 8.86 0.00
CA ALA A 79 -5.24 9.96 0.92
C ALA A 79 -6.70 10.06 1.39
N VAL A 80 -6.89 10.46 2.63
CA VAL A 80 -8.18 10.74 3.25
C VAL A 80 -8.16 12.19 3.73
N THR A 81 -9.27 12.86 3.46
CA THR A 81 -9.57 14.22 3.92
C THR A 81 -10.80 14.14 4.83
N ALA A 82 -11.12 15.17 5.62
CA ALA A 82 -12.32 15.21 6.47
C ALA A 82 -13.63 14.85 5.75
N LYS A 83 -13.70 15.04 4.42
CA LYS A 83 -14.90 14.78 3.63
C LYS A 83 -14.97 13.35 3.09
N LYS A 84 -13.84 12.79 2.65
CA LYS A 84 -13.79 11.51 1.94
C LYS A 84 -12.37 10.99 1.70
N GLN A 85 -12.31 9.71 1.35
CA GLN A 85 -11.16 9.07 0.71
C GLN A 85 -11.03 9.50 -0.76
N GLY A 86 -9.80 9.80 -1.18
CA GLY A 86 -9.41 10.06 -2.57
C GLY A 86 -9.20 8.78 -3.39
N PRO A 87 -8.79 8.91 -4.65
CA PRO A 87 -8.46 7.75 -5.47
C PRO A 87 -7.22 7.03 -4.93
N TRP A 88 -7.17 5.72 -5.13
CA TRP A 88 -5.97 4.92 -4.85
C TRP A 88 -4.80 5.31 -5.75
N SER A 89 -3.59 5.18 -5.22
CA SER A 89 -2.35 5.24 -5.98
C SER A 89 -2.30 4.18 -7.09
N LYS A 90 -1.31 4.29 -7.97
CA LYS A 90 -0.89 3.13 -8.76
C LYS A 90 -0.52 1.99 -7.80
N THR A 91 -0.93 0.78 -8.15
CA THR A 91 -0.58 -0.42 -7.41
C THR A 91 0.89 -0.75 -7.62
N VAL A 92 1.62 -1.04 -6.54
CA VAL A 92 3.00 -1.53 -6.58
C VAL A 92 3.00 -3.02 -6.24
N LYS A 93 3.78 -3.82 -6.97
CA LYS A 93 3.89 -5.27 -6.78
C LYS A 93 5.23 -5.61 -6.13
N LYS A 94 5.24 -6.46 -5.09
CA LYS A 94 6.46 -6.93 -4.44
C LYS A 94 6.32 -8.38 -3.96
N SER A 95 7.34 -9.18 -4.21
CA SER A 95 7.47 -10.55 -3.67
C SER A 95 8.23 -10.53 -2.34
N ILE A 96 7.79 -11.36 -1.40
CA ILE A 96 8.53 -11.65 -0.16
C ILE A 96 9.41 -12.85 -0.43
N ASP A 97 10.71 -12.64 -0.62
CA ASP A 97 11.64 -13.71 -0.98
C ASP A 97 11.95 -14.62 0.23
N ASN A 98 12.22 -15.90 -0.04
CA ASN A 98 12.84 -16.80 0.92
C ASN A 98 14.34 -16.49 0.90
N ASN A 99 14.84 -15.86 1.97
CA ASN A 99 16.28 -15.77 2.21
C ASN A 99 16.90 -17.16 2.37
#